data_AF-A0A1G1M0R4-F1
#
_entry.id   AF-A0A1G1M0R4-F1
#
_cell.length_a   1.000
_cell.length_b   1.000
_cell.length_c   1.000
_cell.angle_alpha   90.00
_cell.angle_beta   90.00
_cell.angle_gamma   90.00
#
_symmetry.space_group_name_H-M   'P 1'
#
loop_
_entity.id
_entity.type
_entity.pdbx_description
1 polymer ?
#
loop_
_entity_poly.entity_id
_entity_poly.type
_entity_poly.pdbx_seq_one_letter_code
_entity_poly.pdbx_strand_id
1 'polypeptide(L)'
;MKRKIDPDKIKLTPEEEKYEREADSYRPVSRAEFLKIKEAIDQWKKGSVLNMRVNSEDMMLIKEKAAKLGVKYQTFIAAHLHRLARS
;
A
#
# COMPACT_ATOMS: atom_id res chain seq x y z
N MET A 1 2.57 28.38 -16.18
CA MET A 1 1.09 28.29 -16.24
C MET A 1 0.59 27.66 -14.95
N LYS A 2 -0.09 28.42 -14.07
CA LYS A 2 -0.76 27.86 -12.89
C LYS A 2 -2.10 27.28 -13.33
N ARG A 3 -2.32 25.97 -13.17
CA ARG A 3 -3.66 25.38 -13.35
C ARG A 3 -4.55 25.98 -12.27
N LYS A 4 -5.59 26.72 -12.67
CA LYS A 4 -6.67 27.11 -11.77
C LYS A 4 -7.45 25.83 -11.47
N ILE A 5 -7.37 25.37 -10.23
CA ILE A 5 -8.17 24.26 -9.74
C ILE A 5 -9.47 24.91 -9.25
N ASP A 6 -10.60 24.58 -9.85
CA ASP A 6 -11.93 25.02 -9.40
C ASP A 6 -12.35 24.12 -8.22
N PRO A 7 -12.36 24.62 -6.97
CA PRO A 7 -12.60 23.78 -5.78
C PRO A 7 -14.02 23.18 -5.76
N ASP A 8 -15.02 23.87 -6.31
CA ASP A 8 -16.42 23.42 -6.39
C ASP A 8 -16.65 22.20 -7.30
N LYS A 9 -15.70 21.84 -8.17
CA LYS A 9 -15.85 20.70 -9.10
C LYS A 9 -15.17 19.42 -8.62
N ILE A 10 -14.45 19.46 -7.50
CA ILE A 10 -13.76 18.29 -6.96
C ILE A 10 -14.72 17.56 -6.03
N LYS A 11 -15.28 16.44 -6.49
CA LYS A 11 -15.98 15.50 -5.62
C LYS A 11 -14.93 14.74 -4.83
N LEU A 12 -14.78 15.07 -3.55
CA LEU A 12 -13.94 14.33 -2.63
C LEU A 12 -14.51 12.93 -2.42
N THR A 13 -13.64 11.94 -2.37
CA THR A 13 -13.99 10.61 -1.89
C THR A 13 -14.25 10.66 -0.37
N PRO A 14 -15.00 9.69 0.20
CA PRO A 14 -15.24 9.65 1.65
C PRO A 14 -13.96 9.63 2.49
N GLU A 15 -12.85 9.12 1.93
CA GLU A 15 -11.53 9.14 2.58
C GLU A 15 -10.92 10.55 2.57
N GLU A 16 -11.03 11.28 1.46
CA GLU A 16 -10.51 12.65 1.33
C GLU A 16 -11.28 13.64 2.20
N GLU A 17 -12.60 13.49 2.31
CA GLU A 17 -13.42 14.28 3.25
C GLU A 17 -13.00 14.05 4.72
N LYS A 18 -12.59 12.82 5.04
CA LYS A 18 -12.09 12.49 6.38
C LYS A 18 -10.74 13.16 6.64
N TYR A 19 -9.84 13.19 5.66
CA TYR A 19 -8.53 13.86 5.80
C TYR A 19 -8.67 15.37 5.98
N GLU A 20 -9.60 16.02 5.26
CA GLU A 20 -9.92 17.44 5.45
C GLU A 20 -10.49 17.72 6.85
N ARG A 21 -11.38 16.85 7.34
CA ARG A 21 -11.98 16.99 8.69
C ARG A 21 -10.96 16.77 9.82
N GLU A 22 -10.02 15.86 9.62
CA GLU A 22 -8.97 15.53 10.60
C GLU A 22 -7.69 16.33 10.39
N ALA A 23 -7.68 17.31 9.48
CA ALA A 23 -6.49 18.07 9.08
C ALA A 23 -5.77 18.71 10.28
N ASP A 24 -6.53 19.26 11.22
CA ASP A 24 -6.02 19.91 12.44
C ASP A 24 -5.37 18.92 13.45
N SER A 25 -5.60 17.62 13.27
CA SER A 25 -5.02 16.56 14.10
C SER A 25 -3.63 16.12 13.63
N TYR A 26 -3.25 16.45 12.38
CA TYR A 26 -1.96 16.05 11.83
C TYR A 26 -0.85 17.00 12.27
N ARG A 27 0.29 16.44 12.68
CA ARG A 27 1.49 17.23 12.96
C ARG A 27 2.27 17.50 11.67
N PRO A 28 2.67 18.74 11.40
CA PRO A 28 3.59 19.02 10.31
C PRO A 28 4.95 18.38 10.61
N VAL A 29 5.41 17.51 9.73
CA VAL A 29 6.75 16.90 9.81
C VAL A 29 7.76 17.73 9.04
N SER A 30 9.05 17.60 9.39
CA SER A 30 10.10 18.28 8.63
C SER A 30 10.14 17.79 7.18
N ARG A 31 10.62 18.64 6.26
CA ARG A 31 10.72 18.28 4.83
C ARG A 31 11.56 17.01 4.60
N ALA A 32 12.58 16.79 5.42
CA ALA A 32 13.44 15.60 5.36
C ALA A 32 12.69 14.33 5.79
N GLU A 33 11.88 14.40 6.84
CA GLU A 33 11.05 13.28 7.29
C GLU A 33 9.92 12.99 6.30
N PHE A 34 9.30 14.03 5.75
CA PHE A 34 8.31 13.88 4.68
C PHE A 34 8.91 13.15 3.46
N LEU A 35 10.11 13.55 3.02
CA LEU A 35 10.80 12.91 1.90
C LEU A 35 11.10 11.44 2.18
N LYS A 36 11.58 11.10 3.39
CA LYS A 36 11.82 9.69 3.78
C LYS A 36 10.54 8.85 3.77
N ILE A 37 9.46 9.38 4.35
CA ILE A 37 8.17 8.69 4.39
C ILE A 37 7.64 8.53 2.96
N LYS A 38 7.73 9.58 2.15
CA LYS A 38 7.33 9.57 0.75
C LYS A 38 8.15 8.56 -0.06
N GLU A 39 9.47 8.52 0.10
CA GLU A 39 10.34 7.57 -0.60
C GLU A 39 10.02 6.12 -0.20
N ALA A 40 9.77 5.85 1.08
CA ALA A 40 9.36 4.53 1.53
C ALA A 40 8.02 4.09 0.90
N ILE A 41 7.05 5.01 0.81
CA ILE A 41 5.74 4.76 0.19
C ILE A 41 5.87 4.61 -1.33
N ASP A 42 6.67 5.45 -1.99
CA ASP A 42 6.90 5.45 -3.43
C ASP A 42 7.68 4.20 -3.88
N GLN A 43 8.64 3.72 -3.09
CA GLN A 43 9.31 2.44 -3.33
C GLN A 43 8.33 1.26 -3.28
N TRP A 44 7.34 1.33 -2.38
CA TRP A 44 6.28 0.33 -2.28
C TRP A 44 5.30 0.40 -3.46
N LYS A 45 4.94 1.62 -3.90
CA LYS A 45 4.05 1.87 -5.05
C LYS A 45 4.67 1.53 -6.41
N LYS A 46 6.00 1.57 -6.52
CA LYS A 46 6.75 1.17 -7.74
C LYS A 46 6.99 -0.34 -7.85
N GLY A 47 6.23 -1.16 -7.10
CA GLY A 47 6.35 -2.61 -7.15
C GLY A 47 6.06 -3.13 -8.55
N SER A 48 7.08 -3.70 -9.21
CA SER A 48 6.91 -4.45 -10.44
C SER A 48 5.89 -5.56 -10.23
N VAL A 49 4.92 -5.70 -11.14
CA VAL A 49 3.90 -6.74 -11.06
C VAL A 49 4.55 -8.09 -11.38
N LEU A 50 4.65 -8.96 -10.38
CA LEU A 50 5.12 -10.34 -10.57
C LEU A 50 3.94 -11.21 -11.02
N ASN A 51 3.94 -11.61 -12.29
CA ASN A 51 3.02 -12.64 -12.80
C ASN A 51 3.72 -14.00 -12.76
N MET A 52 3.24 -14.90 -11.90
CA MET A 52 3.79 -16.26 -11.78
C MET A 52 2.69 -17.31 -11.93
N ARG A 53 3.00 -18.41 -12.61
CA ARG A 53 2.14 -19.59 -12.66
C ARG A 53 2.48 -20.50 -11.49
N VAL A 54 1.43 -20.96 -10.81
CA VAL A 54 1.51 -21.91 -9.70
C VAL A 54 0.53 -23.02 -10.00
N ASN A 55 0.89 -24.27 -9.73
CA ASN A 55 -0.03 -25.39 -9.90
C ASN A 55 -1.18 -25.30 -8.87
N SER A 56 -2.28 -26.01 -9.13
CA SER A 56 -3.47 -25.97 -8.29
C SER A 56 -3.25 -26.57 -6.89
N GLU A 57 -2.39 -27.59 -6.78
CA GLU A 57 -2.08 -28.28 -5.53
C GLU A 57 -1.33 -27.38 -4.55
N ASP A 58 -0.24 -26.75 -5.00
CA ASP A 58 0.54 -25.77 -4.25
C ASP A 58 -0.33 -24.59 -3.84
N MET A 59 -1.21 -24.12 -4.72
CA MET A 59 -2.13 -23.03 -4.42
C MET A 59 -3.08 -23.40 -3.26
N MET A 60 -3.55 -24.66 -3.20
CA MET A 60 -4.37 -25.14 -2.08
C MET A 60 -3.56 -25.20 -0.79
N LEU A 61 -2.36 -25.77 -0.82
CA LEU A 61 -1.48 -25.88 0.35
C LEU A 61 -1.09 -24.51 0.91
N ILE A 62 -0.83 -23.52 0.04
CA ILE A 62 -0.53 -22.15 0.46
C ILE A 62 -1.74 -21.51 1.14
N LYS A 63 -2.94 -21.70 0.60
CA LYS A 63 -4.18 -21.19 1.22
C LYS A 63 -4.42 -21.82 2.58
N GLU A 64 -4.18 -23.13 2.73
CA GLU A 64 -4.35 -23.82 4.01
C GLU A 64 -3.37 -23.29 5.06
N LYS A 65 -2.09 -23.12 4.70
CA LYS A 65 -1.06 -22.55 5.60
C LYS A 65 -1.40 -21.11 5.99
N ALA A 66 -1.87 -20.30 5.04
CA ALA A 66 -2.29 -18.92 5.32
C ALA A 66 -3.51 -18.88 6.25
N ALA A 67 -4.49 -19.76 6.03
CA ALA A 67 -5.67 -19.88 6.88
C ALA A 67 -5.33 -20.28 8.31
N LYS A 68 -4.40 -21.24 8.51
CA LYS A 68 -3.89 -21.62 9.84
C LYS A 68 -3.27 -20.44 10.60
N LEU A 69 -2.70 -19.48 9.88
CA LEU A 69 -2.10 -18.27 10.42
C LEU A 69 -3.08 -17.08 10.50
N GLY A 70 -4.33 -17.25 10.07
CA GLY A 70 -5.35 -16.20 10.08
C GLY A 70 -5.09 -15.07 9.07
N VAL A 71 -4.27 -15.29 8.05
CA VAL A 71 -3.90 -14.26 7.05
C VAL A 71 -4.39 -14.64 5.65
N LYS A 72 -4.57 -13.64 4.79
CA LYS A 72 -4.87 -13.88 3.37
C LYS A 72 -3.66 -14.52 2.68
N TYR A 73 -3.92 -15.44 1.74
CA TYR A 73 -2.86 -16.15 1.03
C TYR A 73 -1.93 -15.21 0.25
N GLN A 74 -2.44 -14.11 -0.30
CA GLN A 74 -1.61 -13.10 -0.98
C GLN A 74 -0.62 -12.43 -0.01
N THR A 75 -1.09 -12.07 1.19
CA THR A 75 -0.25 -11.48 2.25
C THR A 75 0.82 -12.48 2.70
N PHE A 76 0.45 -13.75 2.85
CA PHE A 76 1.37 -14.82 3.21
C PHE A 76 2.49 -15.00 2.18
N ILE A 77 2.15 -15.04 0.89
CA ILE A 77 3.11 -15.12 -0.22
C ILE A 77 4.01 -13.88 -0.24
N ALA A 78 3.44 -12.69 -0.14
CA ALA A 78 4.19 -11.44 -0.15
C ALA A 78 5.19 -11.36 1.02
N ALA A 79 4.80 -11.80 2.21
CA ALA A 79 5.69 -11.85 3.38
C ALA A 79 6.86 -12.82 3.18
N HIS A 80 6.61 -13.98 2.57
CA HIS A 80 7.68 -14.94 2.25
C HIS A 80 8.63 -14.41 1.19
N LEU A 81 8.13 -13.81 0.11
CA LEU A 81 8.95 -13.16 -0.91
C LEU A 81 9.79 -12.03 -0.33
N HIS A 82 9.21 -11.23 0.57
CA HIS A 82 9.92 -10.16 1.25
C HIS A 82 11.07 -10.68 2.12
N ARG A 83 10.81 -11.76 2.88
CA ARG A 83 11.84 -12.42 3.69
C ARG A 83 12.97 -12.97 2.83
N LEU A 84 12.66 -13.59 1.69
CA LEU A 84 13.64 -14.12 0.74
C LEU A 84 14.48 -13.01 0.07
N ALA A 85 13.89 -11.85 -0.22
CA ALA A 85 14.61 -10.74 -0.85
C ALA A 85 15.57 -10.02 0.11
N ARG A 86 15.40 -10.19 1.43
CA ARG A 86 16.21 -9.55 2.49
C ARG A 86 17.13 -10.52 3.24
N SER A 87 17.09 -11.80 2.90
CA SER A 87 18.01 -12.82 3.42
C SER A 87 19.34 -12.81 2.68
#